data_AF-A0A9D6NCM5-F1
#
_entry.id   AF-A0A9D6NCM5-F1
#
_cell.length_a   1.000
_cell.length_b   1.000
_cell.length_c   1.000
_cell.angle_alpha   90.00
_cell.angle_beta   90.00
_cell.angle_gamma   90.00
#
_symmetry.space_group_name_H-M   'P 1'
#
loop_
_entity.id
_entity.type
_entity.pdbx_description
1 polymer ?
#
loop_
_entity_poly.entity_id
_entity_poly.type
_entity_poly.pdbx_seq_one_letter_code
_entity_poly.pdbx_strand_id
1 'polypeptide(L)' 'MKTLSLKLSEELDARLEDQARRMGTSKSALVRDAIERMLMESRIDATFADLARDLSGCVDGPSDLSTSRRHLRGYGR' A
#
# COMPACT_ATOMS: atom_id res chain seq x y z
N MET A 1 -19.81 -6.52 -11.75
CA MET A 1 -19.82 -6.54 -10.28
C MET A 1 -20.38 -7.86 -9.77
N LYS A 2 -19.88 -8.38 -8.65
CA LYS A 2 -20.44 -9.54 -7.94
C LYS A 2 -21.04 -9.05 -6.63
N THR A 3 -22.15 -9.64 -6.20
CA THR A 3 -22.83 -9.27 -4.95
C THR A 3 -22.34 -10.15 -3.81
N LEU A 4 -21.97 -9.52 -2.69
CA LEU A 4 -21.64 -10.17 -1.43
C LEU A 4 -22.69 -9.77 -0.41
N SER A 5 -23.33 -10.75 0.23
CA SER A 5 -24.23 -10.53 1.36
C SER A 5 -23.45 -10.68 2.66
N LEU A 6 -23.43 -9.64 3.50
CA LEU A 6 -22.70 -9.60 4.76
C LEU A 6 -23.68 -9.35 5.91
N LYS A 7 -23.61 -10.15 6.97
CA LYS A 7 -24.36 -9.88 8.21
C LYS A 7 -23.61 -8.82 9.02
N LEU A 8 -24.33 -7.82 9.49
CA LEU A 8 -23.80 -6.72 10.29
C LEU A 8 -24.63 -6.60 11.58
N SER A 9 -23.99 -6.13 12.67
CA SER A 9 -24.75 -5.64 13.80
C SER A 9 -25.45 -4.33 13.43
N GLU A 10 -26.56 -4.02 14.08
CA GLU A 10 -27.29 -2.76 13.87
C GLU A 10 -26.39 -1.54 14.13
N GLU A 11 -25.55 -1.62 15.17
CA GLU A 11 -24.58 -0.57 15.50
C GLU A 11 -23.59 -0.33 14.35
N LEU A 12 -23.06 -1.40 13.74
CA LEU A 12 -22.10 -1.26 12.66
C LEU A 12 -22.75 -0.71 11.39
N ASP A 13 -23.98 -1.14 11.06
CA ASP A 13 -24.70 -0.59 9.92
C ASP A 13 -24.99 0.91 10.10
N ALA A 14 -25.40 1.33 11.29
CA ALA A 14 -25.63 2.74 11.60
C ALA A 14 -24.36 3.59 11.46
N ARG A 15 -23.21 3.07 11.90
CA ARG A 15 -21.90 3.75 11.74
C ARG A 15 -21.49 3.85 10.28
N LEU A 16 -21.68 2.80 9.48
CA LEU A 16 -21.40 2.81 8.05
C LEU A 16 -22.28 3.81 7.31
N GLU A 17 -23.56 3.91 7.68
CA GLU A 17 -24.51 4.86 7.11
C GLU A 17 -24.10 6.32 7.38
N ASP A 18 -23.76 6.64 8.64
CA ASP A 18 -23.33 7.99 9.02
C ASP A 18 -22.01 8.36 8.33
N GLN A 19 -21.04 7.44 8.28
CA GLN A 19 -19.77 7.69 7.60
C GLN A 19 -19.94 7.87 6.09
N ALA A 20 -20.76 7.03 5.44
CA ALA A 20 -21.06 7.16 4.02
C ALA A 20 -21.69 8.52 3.71
N ARG A 21 -22.62 8.98 4.55
CA ARG A 21 -23.26 10.29 4.43
C ARG A 21 -22.25 11.44 4.57
N ARG A 22 -21.38 11.39 5.58
CA ARG A 22 -20.33 12.41 5.80
C ARG A 22 -19.36 12.49 4.62
N MET A 23 -19.06 11.37 3.99
CA MET A 23 -18.15 11.28 2.84
C MET A 23 -18.84 11.52 1.49
N GLY A 24 -20.17 11.70 1.46
CA GLY A 24 -20.92 11.87 0.21
C GLY A 24 -20.87 10.63 -0.70
N THR A 25 -20.76 9.43 -0.12
CA THR A 25 -20.62 8.17 -0.85
C THR A 25 -21.70 7.17 -0.41
N SER A 26 -21.76 5.99 -1.04
CA SER A 26 -22.67 4.92 -0.64
C SER A 26 -22.01 3.95 0.33
N LYS A 27 -22.81 3.27 1.17
CA LYS A 27 -22.32 2.19 2.04
C LYS A 27 -21.54 1.12 1.26
N SER A 28 -22.04 0.74 0.09
CA SER A 28 -21.38 -0.27 -0.74
C SER A 28 -20.06 0.21 -1.34
N ALA A 29 -19.92 1.50 -1.65
CA ALA A 29 -18.65 2.07 -2.10
C ALA A 29 -17.63 2.13 -0.94
N LEU A 30 -18.07 2.57 0.24
CA LEU A 30 -17.24 2.62 1.44
C LEU A 30 -16.75 1.23 1.85
N VAL A 31 -17.64 0.23 1.91
CA VAL A 31 -17.26 -1.15 2.27
C VAL A 31 -16.32 -1.75 1.23
N ARG A 32 -16.52 -1.47 -0.07
CA ARG A 32 -15.63 -1.95 -1.13
C ARG A 32 -14.23 -1.35 -1.00
N ASP A 33 -14.11 -0.03 -0.84
CA ASP A 33 -12.83 0.66 -0.66
C ASP A 33 -12.08 0.13 0.58
N ALA A 34 -12.80 -0.11 1.69
CA ALA A 34 -12.21 -0.71 2.89
C ALA A 34 -11.65 -2.12 2.63
N ILE A 35 -12.38 -2.97 1.90
CA ILE A 35 -11.91 -4.31 1.53
C ILE A 35 -10.70 -4.23 0.60
N GLU A 36 -10.73 -3.36 -0.41
CA GLU A 36 -9.63 -3.17 -1.36
C GLU A 36 -8.36 -2.71 -0.67
N ARG A 37 -8.46 -1.75 0.27
CA ARG A 37 -7.32 -1.27 1.08
C ARG A 37 -6.75 -2.36 1.98
N MET A 38 -7.61 -3.09 2.68
CA MET A 38 -7.18 -4.21 3.52
C MET A 38 -6.42 -5.28 2.70
N LEU A 39 -6.92 -5.59 1.51
CA LEU A 39 -6.28 -6.56 0.60
C LEU A 39 -5.01 -6.03 -0.07
N MET A 40 -4.87 -4.70 -0.23
CA MET A 40 -3.62 -4.08 -0.67
C MET A 40 -2.57 -4.05 0.44
N GLU A 41 -2.96 -3.73 1.68
CA GLU A 41 -2.06 -3.77 2.84
C GLU A 41 -1.58 -5.20 3.12
N SER A 42 -2.43 -6.21 2.96
CA SER A 42 -2.03 -7.61 3.06
C SER A 42 -1.15 -8.11 1.91
N ARG A 43 -0.96 -7.33 0.84
CA ARG A 43 0.00 -7.65 -0.24
C ARG A 43 1.42 -7.17 0.07
N ILE A 44 1.64 -6.48 1.19
CA ILE A 44 2.99 -6.10 1.62
C ILE A 44 3.62 -7.25 2.44
N ASP A 45 3.59 -8.47 1.88
CA ASP A 45 4.60 -9.49 2.15
C ASP A 45 5.81 -9.31 1.19
N ALA A 46 5.82 -8.22 0.43
CA ALA A 46 6.93 -7.85 -0.44
C ALA A 46 8.10 -7.36 0.42
N THR A 47 9.24 -8.03 0.28
CA THR A 47 10.47 -7.53 0.89
C THR A 47 10.84 -6.16 0.28
N PHE A 48 11.69 -5.40 0.94
CA PHE A 48 12.24 -4.16 0.35
C PHE A 48 12.84 -4.42 -1.05
N ALA A 49 13.46 -5.58 -1.27
CA ALA A 49 14.00 -5.97 -2.56
C ALA A 49 12.93 -6.19 -3.64
N ASP A 50 11.74 -6.69 -3.26
CA ASP A 50 10.62 -6.86 -4.18
C ASP A 50 10.05 -5.53 -4.62
N LEU A 51 9.97 -4.56 -3.69
CA LEU A 51 9.48 -3.21 -3.98
C LEU A 51 10.46 -2.38 -4.80
N ALA A 52 11.77 -2.62 -4.68
CA ALA A 52 12.83 -1.91 -5.38
C ALA A 52 13.32 -2.65 -6.65
N ARG A 53 12.59 -3.66 -7.13
CA ARG A 53 13.03 -4.53 -8.23
C ARG A 53 13.26 -3.77 -9.53
N ASP A 54 12.43 -2.77 -9.80
CA ASP A 54 12.53 -1.85 -10.94
C ASP A 54 13.75 -0.93 -10.87
N LEU A 55 14.31 -0.71 -9.68
CA LEU A 55 15.52 0.06 -9.46
C LEU A 55 16.80 -0.79 -9.59
N SER A 56 16.68 -2.12 -9.52
CA SER A 56 17.84 -2.99 -9.67
C SER A 56 18.36 -2.94 -11.11
N GLY A 57 19.59 -2.43 -11.27
CA GLY A 57 20.22 -2.30 -12.59
C GLY A 57 19.77 -1.07 -13.40
N CYS A 58 19.06 -0.11 -12.80
CA CYS A 58 18.70 1.13 -13.48
C CYS A 58 19.87 2.12 -13.63
N VAL A 59 21.04 1.79 -13.07
CA VAL A 59 22.27 2.58 -13.13
C VAL A 59 23.46 1.70 -13.47
N ASP A 60 24.36 2.21 -14.31
CA ASP A 60 25.67 1.60 -14.56
C ASP A 60 26.66 2.05 -13.49
N GLY A 61 27.42 1.09 -12.92
CA GLY A 61 28.42 1.41 -11.91
C GLY A 61 29.38 0.25 -11.58
N PRO A 62 30.48 0.54 -10.88
CA PRO A 62 31.38 -0.49 -10.36
C PRO A 62 30.64 -1.54 -9.52
N SER A 63 31.08 -2.81 -9.62
CA SER A 63 30.49 -3.92 -8.86
C SER A 63 30.64 -3.79 -7.34
N ASP A 64 31.53 -2.92 -6.87
CA ASP A 64 31.81 -2.66 -5.47
C ASP A 64 31.18 -1.36 -4.96
N LEU A 65 30.25 -0.75 -5.70
CA LEU A 65 29.66 0.55 -5.35
C LEU A 65 29.02 0.55 -3.95
N SER A 66 28.32 -0.52 -3.58
CA SER A 66 27.61 -0.65 -2.30
C SER A 66 28.49 -1.10 -1.12
N THR A 67 29.68 -1.62 -1.38
CA THR A 67 30.55 -2.23 -0.35
C THR A 67 31.84 -1.45 -0.12
N SER A 68 32.27 -0.64 -1.10
CA SER A 68 33.58 0.00 -1.10
C SER A 68 33.51 1.46 -0.66
N ARG A 69 33.97 1.72 0.57
CA ARG A 69 34.02 3.07 1.17
C ARG A 69 34.83 4.09 0.37
N ARG A 70 35.70 3.63 -0.54
CA ARG A 70 36.54 4.49 -1.38
C ARG A 70 35.74 5.47 -2.24
N HIS A 71 34.53 5.07 -2.63
CA HIS A 71 33.65 5.84 -3.51
C HIS A 71 32.98 7.02 -2.80
N LEU A 72 32.95 7.02 -1.46
CA LEU A 72 32.40 8.11 -0.64
C LEU A 72 33.45 9.15 -0.22
N ARG A 73 34.70 9.02 -0.70
CA ARG A 73 35.77 9.96 -0.34
C ARG A 73 35.46 11.35 -0.88
N GLY A 74 35.38 12.33 0.03
CA GLY A 74 35.09 13.73 -0.31
C GLY A 74 33.59 14.06 -0.41
N TYR A 75 32.69 13.10 -0.16
CA TYR A 75 31.26 13.36 -0.15
C TYR A 75 30.87 14.34 0.98
N GLY A 76 30.12 15.39 0.67
CA GLY A 76 29.58 16.35 1.64
C GLY A 76 30.56 17.41 2.16
N ARG A 77 31.68 17.65 1.45
CA ARG A 77 32.61 18.76 1.73
C ARG A 77 32.49 19.87 0.71
#